data_AF-A0A6P8N8D5-F1
#
_entry.id   AF-A0A6P8N8D5-F1
#
_cell.length_a   1.000
_cell.length_b   1.000
_cell.length_c   1.000
_cell.angle_alpha   90.00
_cell.angle_beta   90.00
_cell.angle_gamma   90.00
#
_symmetry.space_group_name_H-M   'P 1'
#
loop_
_entity.id
_entity.type
_entity.pdbx_description
1 polymer ?
#
loop_
_entity_poly.entity_id
_entity_poly.type
_entity_poly.pdbx_seq_one_letter_code
_entity_poly.pdbx_strand_id
1 'polypeptide(L)'
;MTGSKMLFGCLALIAFLHPLVHVCTSSKCTTPDNQEGRCLDYRKCKPLQEIWQIQYRTATDFYRRSVCRYQGNVTIVCCPNDPNKEKREILIKTVYKYKALRPPYCGFSNVSHTRVVDGKPAELGAWPWIAALGFRNSRNPDKPLWKCGGSLISARHVLTAAHCAHMDGIENIHNHNIAILRLVEEVPFSRYVYPICTKEPLRKSNFVGYNPLVAGWGALRYRRPRRNALMEVQMPVIKNAECKIAYSKFPNAPDITDGIICAEHAQGGED
;
A
#
# COMPACT_ATOMS: atom_id res chain seq x y z
N MET A 1 -20.48 0.09 -91.87
CA MET A 1 -20.91 -1.32 -91.71
C MET A 1 -20.75 -1.67 -90.23
N THR A 2 -21.79 -1.41 -89.42
CA THR A 2 -22.74 -2.42 -88.88
C THR A 2 -22.06 -3.32 -87.83
N GLY A 3 -22.22 -3.06 -86.53
CA GLY A 3 -23.24 -3.66 -85.64
C GLY A 3 -22.62 -4.85 -84.88
N SER A 4 -22.94 -5.24 -83.65
CA SER A 4 -24.01 -4.93 -82.70
C SER A 4 -23.62 -5.38 -81.28
N LYS A 5 -24.51 -5.07 -80.34
CA LYS A 5 -24.52 -5.14 -78.87
C LYS A 5 -24.40 -6.54 -78.21
N MET A 6 -23.93 -6.50 -76.94
CA MET A 6 -24.34 -7.27 -75.72
C MET A 6 -24.89 -8.71 -75.83
N LEU A 7 -24.45 -9.61 -74.93
CA LEU A 7 -25.31 -10.18 -73.87
C LEU A 7 -24.53 -11.04 -72.83
N PHE A 8 -24.98 -10.94 -71.58
CA PHE A 8 -24.67 -11.78 -70.42
C PHE A 8 -25.24 -13.20 -70.57
N GLY A 9 -24.60 -14.20 -69.96
CA GLY A 9 -25.20 -15.52 -69.74
C GLY A 9 -24.26 -16.54 -69.08
N CYS A 10 -24.45 -16.76 -67.78
CA CYS A 10 -23.83 -17.83 -67.00
C CYS A 10 -24.01 -19.22 -67.64
N LEU A 11 -22.95 -20.01 -67.71
CA LEU A 11 -23.02 -21.48 -67.59
C LEU A 11 -21.83 -21.95 -66.75
N ALA A 12 -22.16 -22.46 -65.56
CA ALA A 12 -21.24 -23.05 -64.61
C ALA A 12 -20.75 -24.41 -65.10
N LEU A 13 -19.45 -24.67 -64.96
CA LEU A 13 -18.91 -26.03 -64.84
C LEU A 13 -17.78 -26.03 -63.80
N ILE A 14 -17.84 -27.06 -62.97
CA ILE A 14 -17.33 -27.19 -61.61
C ILE A 14 -15.94 -27.84 -61.61
N ALA A 15 -15.04 -27.39 -60.72
CA ALA A 15 -14.27 -28.20 -59.77
C ALA A 15 -12.93 -27.52 -59.41
N PHE A 16 -12.44 -27.84 -58.20
CA PHE A 16 -11.27 -27.31 -57.50
C PHE A 16 -11.51 -25.99 -56.76
N LEU A 17 -11.82 -26.10 -55.48
CA LEU A 17 -10.87 -25.78 -54.42
C LEU A 17 -11.33 -26.40 -53.10
N HIS A 18 -10.34 -26.74 -52.28
CA HIS A 18 -10.37 -27.53 -51.06
C HIS A 18 -11.60 -27.39 -50.16
N PRO A 19 -11.95 -28.45 -49.40
CA PRO A 19 -12.83 -28.27 -48.26
C PRO A 19 -12.18 -27.20 -47.38
N LEU A 20 -12.83 -26.04 -47.27
CA LEU A 20 -12.65 -25.18 -46.12
C LEU A 20 -13.06 -26.03 -44.93
N VAL A 21 -12.09 -26.79 -44.41
CA VAL A 21 -12.07 -27.15 -43.01
C VAL A 21 -12.15 -25.80 -42.33
N HIS A 22 -13.38 -25.42 -41.94
CA HIS A 22 -13.59 -24.44 -40.91
C HIS A 22 -12.96 -25.05 -39.66
N VAL A 23 -11.63 -24.90 -39.55
CA VAL A 23 -10.96 -24.99 -38.26
C VAL A 23 -11.59 -23.85 -37.50
N CYS A 24 -12.54 -24.20 -36.64
CA CYS A 24 -13.19 -23.28 -35.75
C CYS A 24 -12.13 -22.83 -34.74
N THR A 25 -11.24 -21.91 -35.14
CA THR A 25 -10.42 -21.18 -34.18
C THR A 25 -11.34 -20.17 -33.52
N SER A 26 -12.25 -20.64 -32.65
CA SER A 26 -12.88 -19.76 -31.67
C SER A 26 -11.79 -19.34 -30.68
N SER A 27 -10.94 -18.42 -31.11
CA SER A 27 -9.97 -17.76 -30.26
C SER A 27 -10.67 -16.84 -29.26
N LYS A 28 -11.99 -16.65 -29.35
CA LYS A 28 -12.83 -15.86 -28.44
C LYS A 28 -13.24 -16.73 -27.24
N CYS A 29 -13.26 -16.12 -26.07
CA CYS A 29 -13.68 -16.75 -24.82
C CYS A 29 -14.35 -15.71 -23.93
N THR A 30 -14.95 -16.18 -22.83
CA THR A 30 -15.50 -15.30 -21.81
C THR A 30 -14.72 -15.53 -20.51
N THR A 31 -14.24 -14.47 -19.87
CA THR A 31 -13.50 -14.56 -18.62
C THR A 31 -14.44 -14.94 -17.46
N PRO A 32 -13.94 -15.42 -16.31
CA PRO A 32 -14.79 -15.82 -15.17
C PRO A 32 -15.66 -14.70 -14.58
N ASP A 33 -15.31 -13.45 -14.87
CA ASP A 33 -16.07 -12.23 -14.56
C ASP A 33 -16.94 -11.74 -15.73
N ASN A 34 -17.26 -12.62 -16.68
CA ASN A 34 -18.16 -12.39 -17.81
C ASN A 34 -17.70 -11.35 -18.84
N GLN A 35 -16.40 -11.12 -19.01
CA GLN A 35 -15.88 -10.23 -20.05
C GLN A 35 -15.53 -11.00 -21.32
N GLU A 36 -15.72 -10.37 -22.49
CA GLU A 36 -15.23 -10.92 -23.74
C GLU A 36 -13.70 -10.92 -23.79
N GLY A 37 -13.13 -12.05 -24.19
CA GLY A 37 -11.70 -12.27 -24.22
C GLY A 37 -11.23 -13.08 -25.41
N ARG A 38 -9.92 -13.36 -25.43
CA ARG A 38 -9.29 -14.30 -26.33
C ARG A 38 -8.38 -15.28 -25.60
N CYS A 39 -8.38 -16.53 -26.06
CA CYS A 39 -7.52 -17.59 -25.53
C CYS A 39 -6.09 -17.42 -26.05
N LEU A 40 -5.14 -17.12 -25.16
CA LEU A 40 -3.72 -16.94 -25.49
C LEU A 40 -2.80 -17.49 -24.39
N ASP A 41 -1.51 -17.65 -24.71
CA ASP A 41 -0.50 -18.09 -23.75
C ASP A 41 -0.54 -17.23 -22.48
N TYR A 42 -0.58 -17.84 -21.30
CA TYR A 42 -0.55 -17.15 -20.01
C TYR A 42 0.52 -16.04 -19.97
N ARG A 43 1.70 -16.30 -20.53
CA ARG A 43 2.82 -15.35 -20.56
C ARG A 43 2.55 -14.10 -21.39
N LYS A 44 1.55 -14.14 -22.27
CA LYS A 44 1.10 -13.05 -23.13
C LYS A 44 -0.10 -12.29 -22.56
N CYS A 45 -0.74 -12.79 -21.50
CA CYS A 45 -1.88 -12.14 -20.85
C CYS A 45 -1.44 -11.27 -19.66
N LYS A 46 -0.99 -10.04 -19.94
CA LYS A 46 -0.57 -9.08 -18.90
C LYS A 46 -1.60 -8.87 -17.79
N PRO A 47 -2.91 -8.69 -18.07
CA PRO A 47 -3.91 -8.53 -17.01
C PRO A 47 -3.94 -9.69 -16.02
N LEU A 48 -3.82 -10.93 -16.52
CA LEU A 48 -3.86 -12.11 -15.66
C LEU A 48 -2.52 -12.33 -14.92
N GLN A 49 -1.39 -11.96 -15.52
CA GLN A 49 -0.10 -11.93 -14.83
C GLN A 49 -0.10 -10.94 -13.66
N GLU A 50 -0.67 -9.74 -13.85
CA GLU A 50 -0.81 -8.73 -12.81
C GLU A 50 -1.65 -9.26 -11.63
N ILE A 51 -2.80 -9.88 -11.91
CA ILE A 51 -3.66 -10.50 -10.89
C ILE A 51 -2.90 -11.57 -10.11
N TRP A 52 -2.14 -12.42 -10.80
CA TRP A 52 -1.34 -13.46 -10.16
C TRP A 52 -0.27 -12.89 -9.22
N GLN A 53 0.44 -11.84 -9.63
CA GLN A 53 1.47 -11.19 -8.82
C GLN A 53 0.90 -10.49 -7.59
N ILE A 54 -0.27 -9.86 -7.71
CA ILE A 54 -0.86 -9.05 -6.65
C ILE A 54 -1.69 -9.91 -5.68
N GLN A 55 -2.37 -10.95 -6.18
CA GLN A 55 -3.43 -11.66 -5.48
C GLN A 55 -3.29 -13.19 -5.51
N TYR A 56 -2.07 -13.72 -5.70
CA TYR A 56 -1.76 -15.16 -5.84
C TYR A 56 -2.69 -16.12 -5.06
N ARG A 57 -2.80 -15.93 -3.74
CA ARG A 57 -3.55 -16.85 -2.85
C ARG A 57 -5.07 -16.80 -3.03
N THR A 58 -5.63 -15.67 -3.42
CA THR A 58 -7.09 -15.48 -3.61
C THR A 58 -7.51 -15.66 -5.06
N ALA A 59 -6.60 -15.44 -6.01
CA ALA A 59 -6.86 -15.54 -7.44
C ALA A 59 -6.67 -16.95 -8.02
N THR A 60 -6.34 -17.96 -7.20
CA THR A 60 -6.07 -19.33 -7.67
C THR A 60 -7.31 -19.96 -8.34
N ASP A 61 -8.50 -19.79 -7.78
CA ASP A 61 -9.76 -20.29 -8.38
C ASP A 61 -10.10 -19.55 -9.68
N PHE A 62 -9.90 -18.23 -9.70
CA PHE A 62 -10.07 -17.40 -10.90
C PHE A 62 -9.11 -17.81 -12.02
N TYR A 63 -7.84 -18.09 -11.70
CA TYR A 63 -6.84 -18.57 -12.66
C TYR A 63 -7.23 -19.93 -13.23
N ARG A 64 -7.66 -20.88 -12.38
CA ARG A 64 -8.14 -22.20 -12.81
C ARG A 64 -9.34 -22.09 -13.76
N ARG A 65 -10.30 -21.22 -13.44
CA ARG A 65 -11.50 -20.98 -14.27
C ARG A 65 -11.20 -20.18 -15.54
N SER A 66 -10.06 -19.50 -15.61
CA SER A 66 -9.61 -18.77 -16.80
C SER A 66 -8.88 -19.66 -17.80
N VAL A 67 -8.62 -20.95 -17.49
CA VAL A 67 -7.91 -21.83 -18.44
C VAL A 67 -8.83 -22.20 -19.59
N CYS A 68 -8.46 -21.81 -20.81
CA CYS A 68 -9.13 -22.28 -22.01
C CYS A 68 -8.75 -23.71 -22.35
N ARG A 69 -7.43 -24.01 -22.33
CA ARG A 69 -6.87 -25.34 -22.62
C ARG A 69 -5.42 -25.45 -22.18
N TYR A 70 -4.93 -26.68 -22.13
CA TYR A 70 -3.51 -26.98 -22.00
C TYR A 70 -2.95 -27.39 -23.37
N GLN A 71 -1.79 -26.83 -23.73
CA GLN A 71 -1.10 -27.16 -24.98
C GLN A 71 0.34 -27.53 -24.63
N GLY A 72 0.57 -28.82 -24.37
CA GLY A 72 1.82 -29.31 -23.77
C GLY A 72 2.06 -28.67 -22.40
N ASN A 73 3.25 -28.11 -22.18
CA ASN A 73 3.61 -27.39 -20.95
C ASN A 73 3.10 -25.93 -20.92
N VAL A 74 2.36 -25.48 -21.93
CA VAL A 74 1.85 -24.10 -22.01
C VAL A 74 0.40 -24.07 -21.59
N THR A 75 0.09 -23.27 -20.56
CA THR A 75 -1.29 -22.97 -20.17
C THR A 75 -1.84 -21.85 -21.06
N ILE A 76 -2.91 -22.15 -21.79
CA ILE A 76 -3.65 -21.17 -22.59
C ILE A 76 -4.83 -20.67 -21.75
N VAL A 77 -4.88 -19.36 -21.54
CA VAL A 77 -5.87 -18.71 -20.66
C VAL A 77 -6.73 -17.73 -21.44
N CYS A 78 -7.95 -17.53 -20.97
CA CYS A 78 -8.86 -16.51 -21.47
C CYS A 78 -8.40 -15.14 -20.97
N CYS A 79 -7.91 -14.32 -21.90
CA CYS A 79 -7.46 -12.97 -21.61
C CYS A 79 -8.50 -11.96 -22.11
N PRO A 80 -8.99 -11.02 -21.29
CA PRO A 80 -9.98 -10.05 -21.73
C PRO A 80 -9.48 -9.22 -22.91
N ASN A 81 -10.35 -8.97 -23.89
CA ASN A 81 -10.08 -8.06 -24.99
C ASN A 81 -10.10 -6.64 -24.42
N ASP A 82 -9.04 -5.86 -24.60
CA ASP A 82 -8.93 -4.53 -24.00
C ASP A 82 -9.43 -3.44 -24.98
N PRO A 83 -10.68 -2.93 -24.86
CA PRO A 83 -11.18 -1.83 -25.68
C PRO A 83 -10.60 -0.46 -25.29
N ASN A 84 -9.76 -0.39 -24.26
CA ASN A 84 -9.36 0.86 -23.64
C ASN A 84 -7.87 0.89 -23.29
N LYS A 85 -7.03 0.20 -24.08
CA LYS A 85 -5.57 0.16 -23.90
C LYS A 85 -4.96 1.56 -23.63
N GLU A 86 -5.42 2.58 -24.33
CA GLU A 86 -4.96 3.97 -24.17
C GLU A 86 -5.51 4.63 -22.90
N LYS A 87 -6.80 4.42 -22.58
CA LYS A 87 -7.41 4.86 -21.33
C LYS A 87 -6.80 4.14 -20.11
N ARG A 88 -6.34 2.90 -20.29
CA ARG A 88 -5.63 2.08 -19.31
C ARG A 88 -4.19 2.55 -19.17
N GLU A 89 -3.50 2.97 -20.23
CA GLU A 89 -2.20 3.63 -20.13
C GLU A 89 -2.29 4.99 -19.43
N ILE A 90 -3.37 5.75 -19.65
CA ILE A 90 -3.67 6.98 -18.92
C ILE A 90 -4.01 6.65 -17.46
N LEU A 91 -4.85 5.64 -17.19
CA LEU A 91 -5.18 5.20 -15.84
C LEU A 91 -3.95 4.65 -15.12
N ILE A 92 -3.08 3.89 -15.79
CA ILE A 92 -1.79 3.41 -15.29
C ILE A 92 -0.90 4.60 -15.01
N LYS A 93 -0.73 5.56 -15.93
CA LYS A 93 -0.01 6.81 -15.64
C LYS A 93 -0.63 7.57 -14.48
N THR A 94 -1.94 7.52 -14.27
CA THR A 94 -2.64 8.27 -13.22
C THR A 94 -2.63 7.54 -11.87
N VAL A 95 -2.71 6.22 -11.85
CA VAL A 95 -2.66 5.34 -10.67
C VAL A 95 -1.22 5.11 -10.24
N TYR A 96 -0.29 4.87 -11.17
CA TYR A 96 1.16 4.80 -10.90
C TYR A 96 1.84 6.18 -10.75
N LYS A 97 1.14 7.30 -11.03
CA LYS A 97 1.54 8.65 -10.55
C LYS A 97 1.41 8.78 -9.03
N TYR A 98 0.74 7.83 -8.39
CA TYR A 98 0.76 7.60 -6.96
C TYR A 98 1.38 6.23 -6.72
N LYS A 99 2.72 6.17 -6.61
CA LYS A 99 3.43 4.97 -6.14
C LYS A 99 2.68 4.34 -4.98
N ALA A 100 2.59 3.00 -4.98
CA ALA A 100 1.88 2.23 -3.97
C ALA A 100 2.24 2.72 -2.55
N LEU A 101 1.23 2.87 -1.69
CA LEU A 101 1.39 3.11 -0.24
C LEU A 101 2.21 2.01 0.46
N ARG A 102 2.52 0.93 -0.26
CA ARG A 102 3.34 -0.22 0.13
C ARG A 102 4.53 -0.35 -0.84
N PRO A 103 5.65 0.34 -0.59
CA PRO A 103 6.86 0.14 -1.39
C PRO A 103 7.38 -1.29 -1.19
N PRO A 104 7.92 -1.95 -2.24
CA PRO A 104 8.44 -3.32 -2.14
C PRO A 104 9.68 -3.43 -1.24
N TYR A 105 10.38 -2.32 -1.04
CA TYR A 105 11.54 -2.21 -0.16
C TYR A 105 11.22 -1.19 0.94
N CYS A 106 11.31 -1.62 2.19
CA CYS A 106 10.95 -0.84 3.37
C CYS A 106 11.64 -1.39 4.62
N GLY A 107 11.65 -0.61 5.71
CA GLY A 107 12.12 -1.08 7.02
C GLY A 107 13.64 -1.29 7.12
N PHE A 108 14.42 -0.77 6.18
CA PHE A 108 15.86 -0.85 6.20
C PHE A 108 16.46 0.23 7.12
N SER A 109 17.29 -0.19 8.05
CA SER A 109 18.14 0.65 8.88
C SER A 109 19.55 0.07 8.86
N ASN A 110 20.56 0.93 8.77
CA ASN A 110 21.97 0.51 8.74
C ASN A 110 22.59 0.43 10.15
N VAL A 111 21.77 0.62 11.18
CA VAL A 111 22.17 0.58 12.59
C VAL A 111 21.62 -0.70 13.22
N SER A 112 22.44 -1.33 14.07
CA SER A 112 22.00 -2.45 14.90
C SER A 112 21.30 -1.91 16.14
N HIS A 113 20.02 -2.27 16.31
CA HIS A 113 19.24 -1.86 17.48
C HIS A 113 19.48 -2.86 18.62
N THR A 114 20.12 -2.42 19.69
CA THR A 114 20.26 -3.20 20.93
C THR A 114 19.08 -2.97 21.87
N ARG A 115 18.91 -3.80 22.90
CA ARG A 115 17.96 -3.52 23.99
C ARG A 115 18.26 -2.13 24.58
N VAL A 116 17.23 -1.29 24.71
CA VAL A 116 17.33 0.07 25.28
C VAL A 116 16.41 0.16 26.48
N VAL A 117 17.00 0.29 27.67
CA VAL A 117 16.30 0.61 28.91
C VAL A 117 16.58 2.08 29.21
N ASP A 118 15.57 2.81 29.64
CA ASP A 118 15.61 4.23 30.03
C ASP A 118 15.83 5.29 28.92
N GLY A 119 15.75 4.86 27.66
CA GLY A 119 15.93 5.72 26.50
C GLY A 119 17.38 6.19 26.28
N LYS A 120 17.81 6.24 25.02
CA LYS A 120 19.14 6.72 24.65
C LYS A 120 19.09 7.60 23.41
N PRO A 121 20.10 8.46 23.18
CA PRO A 121 20.24 9.13 21.89
C PRO A 121 20.33 8.09 20.77
N ALA A 122 19.49 8.24 19.75
CA ALA A 122 19.51 7.36 18.58
C ALA A 122 20.73 7.66 17.71
N GLU A 123 21.34 6.62 17.15
CA GLU A 123 22.43 6.80 16.20
C GLU A 123 21.95 7.46 14.90
N LEU A 124 22.85 8.17 14.22
CA LEU A 124 22.52 8.84 12.97
C LEU A 124 22.12 7.82 11.89
N GLY A 125 20.90 7.92 11.39
CA GLY A 125 20.35 6.97 10.40
C GLY A 125 19.71 5.72 11.01
N ALA A 126 19.57 5.64 12.34
CA ALA A 126 18.89 4.53 13.01
C ALA A 126 17.41 4.41 12.59
N TRP A 127 16.75 5.54 12.34
CA TRP A 127 15.32 5.62 12.00
C TRP A 127 15.07 6.39 10.69
N PRO A 128 15.42 5.84 9.51
CA PRO A 128 15.31 6.58 8.24
C PRO A 128 13.89 7.02 7.84
N TRP A 129 12.86 6.45 8.48
CA TRP A 129 11.47 6.82 8.25
C TRP A 129 10.97 7.92 9.19
N ILE A 130 11.75 8.36 10.18
CA ILE A 130 11.28 9.35 11.15
C ILE A 130 11.01 10.71 10.46
N ALA A 131 9.85 11.30 10.73
CA ALA A 131 9.47 12.60 10.22
C ALA A 131 9.10 13.55 11.37
N ALA A 132 9.61 14.78 11.31
CA ALA A 132 9.17 15.87 12.19
C ALA A 132 8.14 16.74 11.45
N LEU A 133 7.00 17.01 12.08
CA LEU A 133 5.92 17.83 11.52
C LEU A 133 5.93 19.22 12.14
N GLY A 134 6.20 20.22 11.29
CA GLY A 134 6.27 21.63 11.63
C GLY A 134 4.99 22.37 11.24
N PHE A 135 4.50 23.21 12.15
CA PHE A 135 3.30 24.02 11.94
C PHE A 135 3.65 25.50 11.82
N ARG A 136 2.86 26.24 11.05
CA ARG A 136 3.03 27.68 10.89
C ARG A 136 2.94 28.36 12.24
N ASN A 137 3.88 29.27 12.49
CA ASN A 137 3.96 30.05 13.71
C ASN A 137 3.51 31.48 13.41
N SER A 138 2.34 31.87 13.90
CA SER A 138 1.80 33.22 13.68
C SER A 138 2.65 34.32 14.31
N ARG A 139 3.48 34.01 15.32
CA ARG A 139 4.35 34.98 16.01
C ARG A 139 5.73 35.13 15.39
N ASN A 140 6.24 34.09 14.74
CA ASN A 140 7.52 34.11 14.03
C ASN A 140 7.42 33.21 12.80
N PRO A 141 6.99 33.74 11.65
CA PRO A 141 6.74 32.96 10.44
C PRO A 141 7.97 32.18 9.93
N ASP A 142 9.19 32.63 10.23
CA ASP A 142 10.44 32.01 9.79
C ASP A 142 10.82 30.77 10.62
N LYS A 143 10.17 30.56 11.77
CA LYS A 143 10.46 29.43 12.66
C LYS A 143 9.21 28.55 12.85
N PRO A 144 9.15 27.39 12.19
CA PRO A 144 8.03 26.46 12.38
C PRO A 144 8.00 25.91 13.80
N LEU A 145 6.79 25.64 14.28
CA LEU A 145 6.56 24.93 15.55
C LEU A 145 6.56 23.43 15.29
N TRP A 146 7.64 22.74 15.67
CA TRP A 146 7.69 21.28 15.63
C TRP A 146 6.83 20.71 16.75
N LYS A 147 5.66 20.15 16.43
CA LYS A 147 4.70 19.67 17.44
C LYS A 147 4.37 18.19 17.34
N CYS A 148 4.52 17.60 16.18
CA CYS A 148 4.17 16.21 15.93
C CYS A 148 5.30 15.45 15.23
N GLY A 149 5.23 14.12 15.34
CA GLY A 149 6.03 13.20 14.54
C GLY A 149 5.21 12.53 13.44
N GLY A 150 5.89 11.71 12.66
CA GLY A 150 5.28 10.82 11.68
C GLY A 150 6.30 9.81 11.16
N SER A 151 5.82 8.91 10.30
CA SER A 151 6.64 7.86 9.68
C SER A 151 6.46 7.88 8.17
N LEU A 152 7.54 7.99 7.42
CA LEU A 152 7.53 7.83 5.97
C LEU A 152 7.12 6.40 5.61
N ILE A 153 6.04 6.23 4.85
CA ILE A 153 5.53 4.91 4.40
C ILE A 153 5.71 4.70 2.90
N SER A 154 6.01 5.76 2.15
CA SER A 154 6.38 5.72 0.72
C SER A 154 7.15 6.99 0.36
N ALA A 155 7.61 7.12 -0.89
CA ALA A 155 8.30 8.33 -1.37
C ALA A 155 7.45 9.61 -1.25
N ARG A 156 6.12 9.50 -1.05
CA ARG A 156 5.20 10.65 -1.06
C ARG A 156 4.21 10.67 0.09
N HIS A 157 4.31 9.75 1.04
CA HIS A 157 3.30 9.63 2.10
C HIS A 157 3.94 9.45 3.48
N VAL A 158 3.46 10.25 4.44
CA VAL A 158 3.82 10.17 5.85
C VAL A 158 2.58 9.74 6.63
N LEU A 159 2.71 8.67 7.41
CA LEU A 159 1.72 8.24 8.38
C LEU A 159 1.89 9.05 9.67
N THR A 160 0.80 9.56 10.22
CA THR A 160 0.80 10.32 11.47
C THR A 160 -0.55 10.14 12.19
N ALA A 161 -0.71 10.79 13.34
CA ALA A 161 -1.97 10.81 14.04
C ALA A 161 -2.93 11.85 13.42
N ALA A 162 -4.24 11.58 13.42
CA ALA A 162 -5.24 12.48 12.84
C ALA A 162 -5.22 13.88 13.47
N HIS A 163 -5.05 13.95 14.79
CA HIS A 163 -4.92 15.21 15.52
C HIS A 163 -3.67 16.03 15.15
N CYS A 164 -2.68 15.43 14.50
CA CYS A 164 -1.52 16.13 13.95
C CYS A 164 -1.81 16.71 12.55
N ALA A 165 -2.78 16.17 11.82
CA ALA A 165 -3.15 16.64 10.49
C ALA A 165 -4.24 17.74 10.53
N HIS A 166 -5.10 17.71 11.54
CA HIS A 166 -6.21 18.66 11.72
C HIS A 166 -6.21 19.16 13.17
N MET A 167 -5.77 20.40 13.38
CA MET A 167 -5.64 20.99 14.72
C MET A 167 -6.90 21.71 15.21
N ASP A 168 -7.94 21.81 14.38
CA ASP A 168 -9.17 22.52 14.74
C ASP A 168 -10.30 21.51 15.04
N GLY A 169 -10.57 21.29 16.33
CA GLY A 169 -11.94 21.06 16.78
C GLY A 169 -12.54 19.65 16.74
N ILE A 170 -11.76 18.57 16.58
CA ILE A 170 -12.33 17.23 16.84
C ILE A 170 -12.06 16.81 18.28
N GLU A 171 -12.79 17.44 19.19
CA GLU A 171 -13.08 16.85 20.49
C GLU A 171 -13.66 15.44 20.22
N ASN A 172 -12.97 14.39 20.69
CA ASN A 172 -13.37 12.97 20.62
C ASN A 172 -12.85 12.07 19.47
N ILE A 173 -11.69 12.31 18.84
CA ILE A 173 -10.98 11.23 18.10
C ILE A 173 -9.96 10.54 19.01
N HIS A 174 -10.44 9.82 20.01
CA HIS A 174 -9.60 8.82 20.69
C HIS A 174 -9.60 7.49 19.91
N ASN A 175 -10.72 7.18 19.25
CA ASN A 175 -10.84 6.02 18.38
C ASN A 175 -10.55 6.39 16.92
N HIS A 176 -9.65 5.66 16.26
CA HIS A 176 -9.23 5.88 14.86
C HIS A 176 -8.40 7.15 14.63
N ASN A 177 -7.47 7.46 15.54
CA ASN A 177 -6.57 8.62 15.46
C ASN A 177 -5.40 8.39 14.48
N ILE A 178 -5.70 8.25 13.19
CA ILE A 178 -4.72 7.97 12.13
C ILE A 178 -4.96 8.85 10.90
N ALA A 179 -3.90 9.40 10.32
CA ALA A 179 -3.95 10.17 9.08
C ALA A 179 -2.74 9.89 8.19
N ILE A 180 -2.92 10.07 6.88
CA ILE A 180 -1.85 9.98 5.88
C ILE A 180 -1.69 11.36 5.26
N LEU A 181 -0.50 11.95 5.42
CA LEU A 181 -0.12 13.20 4.77
C LEU A 181 0.52 12.86 3.42
N ARG A 182 0.04 13.50 2.35
CA ARG A 182 0.64 13.42 1.02
C ARG A 182 1.62 14.59 0.84
N LEU A 183 2.86 14.27 0.51
CA LEU A 183 3.89 15.26 0.19
C LEU A 183 3.64 15.87 -1.19
N VAL A 184 3.97 17.16 -1.32
CA VAL A 184 3.87 17.89 -2.60
C VAL A 184 4.76 17.22 -3.64
N GLU A 185 5.98 16.85 -3.25
CA GLU A 185 6.99 16.19 -4.09
C GLU A 185 7.40 14.83 -3.51
N GLU A 186 8.00 13.99 -4.35
CA GLU A 186 8.59 12.73 -3.90
C GLU A 186 9.94 12.98 -3.24
N VAL A 187 10.17 12.34 -2.10
CA VAL A 187 11.45 12.42 -1.39
C VAL A 187 12.41 11.37 -1.95
N PRO A 188 13.64 11.76 -2.32
CA PRO A 188 14.66 10.80 -2.76
C PRO A 188 15.09 9.91 -1.60
N PHE A 189 15.10 8.60 -1.82
CA PHE A 189 15.54 7.65 -0.80
C PHE A 189 17.06 7.65 -0.65
N SER A 190 17.51 7.47 0.59
CA SER A 190 18.91 7.38 0.97
C SER A 190 19.06 6.51 2.22
N ARG A 191 20.30 6.30 2.69
CA ARG A 191 20.56 5.64 3.99
C ARG A 191 19.99 6.38 5.21
N TYR A 192 19.61 7.65 5.04
CA TYR A 192 19.00 8.48 6.11
C TYR A 192 17.51 8.73 5.90
N VAL A 193 16.97 8.41 4.71
CA VAL A 193 15.59 8.66 4.34
C VAL A 193 15.05 7.44 3.62
N TYR A 194 14.24 6.64 4.31
CA TYR A 194 13.75 5.37 3.78
C TYR A 194 12.42 4.98 4.44
N PRO A 195 11.44 4.42 3.71
CA PRO A 195 10.11 4.16 4.28
C PRO A 195 10.10 2.96 5.25
N ILE A 196 9.22 3.00 6.25
CA ILE A 196 8.88 1.86 7.11
C ILE A 196 7.87 0.94 6.42
N CYS A 197 7.89 -0.35 6.79
CA CYS A 197 6.95 -1.32 6.25
C CYS A 197 5.57 -1.21 6.89
N THR A 198 4.52 -1.32 6.06
CA THR A 198 3.15 -1.59 6.52
C THR A 198 2.81 -3.04 6.16
N LYS A 199 2.55 -3.88 7.17
CA LYS A 199 2.18 -5.30 6.97
C LYS A 199 0.68 -5.49 7.19
N GLU A 200 0.08 -6.45 6.48
CA GLU A 200 -1.28 -6.93 6.73
C GLU A 200 -1.32 -8.47 6.70
N PRO A 201 -2.22 -9.10 7.47
CA PRO A 201 -3.17 -8.49 8.40
C PRO A 201 -2.64 -8.43 9.85
N LEU A 202 -2.55 -7.23 10.44
CA LEU A 202 -2.15 -7.04 11.85
C LEU A 202 -3.34 -6.89 12.81
N ARG A 203 -4.56 -6.64 12.31
CA ARG A 203 -5.77 -6.41 13.13
C ARG A 203 -6.17 -7.57 14.04
N LYS A 204 -5.68 -8.79 13.77
CA LYS A 204 -5.96 -9.99 14.59
C LYS A 204 -4.75 -10.41 15.43
N SER A 205 -3.65 -9.67 15.37
CA SER A 205 -2.43 -10.00 16.09
C SER A 205 -2.50 -9.48 17.52
N ASN A 206 -2.09 -10.31 18.47
CA ASN A 206 -1.86 -9.89 19.84
C ASN A 206 -0.38 -9.50 19.99
N PHE A 207 -0.12 -8.28 20.45
CA PHE A 207 1.23 -7.76 20.66
C PHE A 207 1.66 -7.74 22.12
N VAL A 208 0.82 -8.15 23.07
CA VAL A 208 1.17 -8.16 24.51
C VAL A 208 2.48 -8.93 24.74
N GLY A 209 3.41 -8.31 25.46
CA GLY A 209 4.77 -8.83 25.71
C GLY A 209 5.79 -8.57 24.59
N TYR A 210 5.36 -8.05 23.43
CA TYR A 210 6.28 -7.53 22.42
C TYR A 210 6.94 -6.25 22.92
N ASN A 211 8.18 -6.01 22.50
CA ASN A 211 8.99 -4.88 22.95
C ASN A 211 9.35 -3.96 21.77
N PRO A 212 8.38 -3.19 21.23
CA PRO A 212 8.64 -2.22 20.17
C PRO A 212 9.59 -1.11 20.63
N LEU A 213 10.23 -0.49 19.64
CA LEU A 213 11.02 0.72 19.81
C LEU A 213 10.18 1.93 19.43
N VAL A 214 10.26 2.98 20.27
CA VAL A 214 9.65 4.28 20.05
C VAL A 214 10.78 5.28 19.88
N ALA A 215 10.73 6.09 18.83
CA ALA A 215 11.74 7.11 18.54
C ALA A 215 11.10 8.47 18.31
N GLY A 216 11.73 9.53 18.83
CA GLY A 216 11.23 10.89 18.68
C GLY A 216 12.05 11.95 19.40
N TRP A 217 11.66 13.21 19.20
CA TRP A 217 12.20 14.39 19.89
C TRP A 217 11.30 14.83 21.07
N GLY A 218 10.41 13.94 21.50
CA GLY A 218 9.54 14.15 22.64
C GLY A 218 10.31 14.32 23.95
N ALA A 219 9.60 14.69 25.00
CA ALA A 219 10.14 14.62 26.34
C ALA A 219 10.06 13.16 26.79
N LEU A 220 11.18 12.57 27.24
CA LEU A 220 11.20 11.21 27.77
C LEU A 220 10.37 11.03 29.04
N ARG A 221 9.95 12.13 29.69
CA ARG A 221 9.09 12.10 30.87
C ARG A 221 8.10 13.25 30.82
N TYR A 222 6.94 13.06 31.42
CA TYR A 222 5.93 14.10 31.58
C TYR A 222 6.53 15.40 32.14
N ARG A 223 6.23 16.55 31.49
CA ARG A 223 6.71 17.90 31.85
C ARG A 223 8.23 18.14 31.77
N ARG A 224 9.02 17.23 31.18
CA ARG A 224 10.45 17.49 30.91
C ARG A 224 10.65 18.25 29.59
N PRO A 225 11.77 18.96 29.41
CA PRO A 225 12.09 19.62 28.15
C PRO A 225 12.36 18.59 27.05
N ARG A 226 12.00 18.95 25.81
CA ARG A 226 12.33 18.19 24.61
C ARG A 226 13.84 18.18 24.38
N ARG A 227 14.35 17.12 23.76
CA ARG A 227 15.77 16.98 23.39
C ARG A 227 15.99 17.45 21.95
N ASN A 228 17.16 18.03 21.69
CA ASN A 228 17.59 18.40 20.33
C ASN A 228 18.05 17.17 19.53
N ALA A 229 18.55 16.15 20.21
CA ALA A 229 18.87 14.85 19.62
C ALA A 229 17.61 13.99 19.50
N LEU A 230 17.56 13.16 18.46
CA LEU A 230 16.56 12.10 18.36
C LEU A 230 16.83 11.07 19.46
N MET A 231 15.80 10.71 20.22
CA MET A 231 15.89 9.69 21.25
C MET A 231 15.17 8.42 20.80
N GLU A 232 15.57 7.27 21.32
CA GLU A 232 14.87 6.01 21.17
C GLU A 232 14.74 5.31 22.51
N VAL A 233 13.63 4.60 22.71
CA VAL A 233 13.36 3.79 23.91
C VAL A 233 12.62 2.53 23.50
N GLN A 234 12.91 1.42 24.17
CA GLN A 234 12.15 0.18 23.99
C GLN A 234 11.04 0.13 25.04
N MET A 235 9.80 -0.11 24.63
CA MET A 235 8.65 -0.17 25.55
C MET A 235 7.92 -1.50 25.40
N PRO A 236 7.60 -2.23 26.49
CA PRO A 236 6.82 -3.45 26.40
C PRO A 236 5.34 -3.12 26.18
N VAL A 237 4.69 -3.88 25.31
CA VAL A 237 3.23 -3.82 25.11
C VAL A 237 2.55 -4.52 26.28
N ILE A 238 1.62 -3.81 26.93
CA ILE A 238 0.84 -4.29 28.06
C ILE A 238 -0.60 -4.60 27.67
N LYS A 239 -1.37 -5.19 28.57
CA LYS A 239 -2.79 -5.46 28.31
C LYS A 239 -3.60 -4.17 28.39
N ASN A 240 -4.55 -4.01 27.46
CA ASN A 240 -5.47 -2.87 27.48
C ASN A 240 -6.28 -2.78 28.78
N ALA A 241 -6.58 -3.90 29.45
CA ALA A 241 -7.25 -3.90 30.76
C ALA A 241 -6.42 -3.22 31.85
N GLU A 242 -5.10 -3.44 31.88
CA GLU A 242 -4.18 -2.81 32.83
C GLU A 242 -4.08 -1.30 32.55
N CYS A 243 -3.97 -0.94 31.27
CA CYS A 243 -3.98 0.43 30.80
C CYS A 243 -5.29 1.16 31.16
N LYS A 244 -6.45 0.51 30.99
CA LYS A 244 -7.76 1.06 31.36
C LYS A 244 -7.86 1.37 32.86
N ILE A 245 -7.28 0.53 33.71
CA ILE A 245 -7.19 0.79 35.16
C ILE A 245 -6.27 1.98 35.44
N ALA A 246 -5.10 2.06 34.80
CA ALA A 246 -4.17 3.18 34.98
C ALA A 246 -4.80 4.52 34.58
N TYR A 247 -5.49 4.56 33.43
CA TYR A 247 -6.11 5.77 32.90
C TYR A 247 -7.41 6.17 33.61
N SER A 248 -8.08 5.27 34.32
CA SER A 248 -9.31 5.56 35.09
C SER A 248 -9.12 6.64 36.16
N LYS A 249 -7.86 6.89 36.57
CA LYS A 249 -7.49 7.91 37.57
C LYS A 249 -7.46 9.33 37.01
N PHE A 250 -7.53 9.51 35.70
CA PHE A 250 -7.45 10.83 35.06
C PHE A 250 -8.83 11.28 34.56
N PRO A 251 -9.35 12.43 35.04
CA PRO A 251 -10.57 12.98 34.49
C PRO A 251 -10.34 13.33 33.00
N ASN A 252 -11.27 12.90 32.14
CA ASN A 252 -11.22 13.01 30.67
C ASN A 252 -10.22 12.08 29.95
N ALA A 253 -9.81 10.98 30.58
CA ALA A 253 -9.06 9.95 29.86
C ALA A 253 -9.87 9.34 28.70
N PRO A 254 -9.22 8.99 27.58
CA PRO A 254 -9.86 8.28 26.49
C PRO A 254 -10.38 6.90 26.94
N ASP A 255 -11.50 6.45 26.39
CA ASP A 255 -11.89 5.04 26.54
C ASP A 255 -10.93 4.16 25.73
N ILE A 256 -10.31 3.19 26.42
CA ILE A 256 -9.34 2.27 25.83
C ILE A 256 -10.10 1.14 25.12
N THR A 257 -10.07 1.15 23.78
CA THR A 257 -10.75 0.19 22.90
C THR A 257 -9.78 -0.76 22.20
N ASP A 258 -10.30 -1.74 21.46
CA ASP A 258 -9.49 -2.68 20.64
C ASP A 258 -8.73 -1.99 19.49
N GLY A 259 -9.05 -0.73 19.20
CA GLY A 259 -8.30 0.09 18.24
C GLY A 259 -7.02 0.71 18.81
N ILE A 260 -6.72 0.49 20.10
CA ILE A 260 -5.60 1.08 20.84
C ILE A 260 -4.66 -0.03 21.34
N ILE A 261 -3.36 0.23 21.30
CA ILE A 261 -2.32 -0.62 21.90
C ILE A 261 -1.63 0.21 22.97
N CYS A 262 -1.55 -0.30 24.19
CA CYS A 262 -0.82 0.34 25.29
C CYS A 262 0.58 -0.24 25.46
N ALA A 263 1.55 0.62 25.75
CA ALA A 263 2.92 0.22 26.09
C ALA A 263 3.40 1.06 27.29
N GLU A 264 4.01 0.41 28.28
CA GLU A 264 4.43 1.06 29.52
C GLU A 264 5.49 0.21 30.24
N HIS A 265 6.52 0.83 30.81
CA HIS A 265 7.44 0.14 31.74
C HIS A 265 6.83 0.01 33.14
N ALA A 266 7.00 -1.16 33.77
CA ALA A 266 6.43 -1.45 35.09
C ALA A 266 6.84 -0.48 36.22
N GLN A 267 7.91 0.29 36.06
CA GLN A 267 8.40 1.26 37.05
C GLN A 267 7.81 2.67 36.85
N GLY A 268 7.09 2.91 35.76
CA GLY A 268 6.46 4.18 35.41
C GLY A 268 7.45 5.31 35.15
N GLY A 269 7.01 6.29 34.37
CA GLY A 269 7.68 7.60 34.28
C GLY A 269 8.58 7.82 33.07
N GLU A 270 8.63 6.91 32.10
CA GLU A 270 9.34 7.11 30.83
C GLU A 270 8.50 6.70 29.62
N ASP A 271 8.16 7.70 28.79
CA ASP A 271 7.22 7.62 27.65
C ASP A 271 7.80 8.34 26.41
#